data_AF-A0A1B6JL58-F1
#
_entry.id   AF-A0A1B6JL58-F1
#
_cell.length_a   1.000
_cell.length_b   1.000
_cell.length_c   1.000
_cell.angle_alpha   90.00
_cell.angle_beta   90.00
_cell.angle_gamma   90.00
#
_symmetry.space_group_name_H-M   'P 1'
#
loop_
_entity.id
_entity.type
_entity.pdbx_description
1 polymer ?
#
loop_
_entity_poly.entity_id
_entity_poly.type
_entity_poly.pdbx_seq_one_letter_code
_entity_poly.pdbx_strand_id
1 'polypeptide(L)'
;MPDLFFSNEKEGHFHNIIMPDLFFSNEKEGHFHNIIMPNVYIRIFPYGSVLYSIRISLTLACPMNLKLYPLDRQVCSLRMASYGWTTDDLVFLWKEGDPVQVVKNLHLPRFTLEKFLTDYCNSKTNTGEYSCLKVDLLFKREFSYYLIQIYIPCCMLVIVSWVSFWLDQSAVPARVSLGVTTLLTMATQTSGINASLPPVSYTKAIDVWTGVCLTFVFGALLEFALV
;
A
#
# COMPACT_ATOMS: atom_id res chain seq x y z
N MET A 1 -21.08 40.94 3.05
CA MET A 1 -21.47 39.85 2.13
C MET A 1 -20.30 39.61 1.20
N PRO A 2 -19.61 38.45 1.23
CA PRO A 2 -18.64 38.14 0.21
C PRO A 2 -19.38 37.52 -0.98
N ASP A 3 -19.34 38.19 -2.12
CA ASP A 3 -19.93 37.72 -3.37
C ASP A 3 -19.29 36.39 -3.79
N LEU A 4 -20.11 35.34 -3.80
CA LEU A 4 -19.81 34.08 -4.46
C LEU A 4 -19.97 34.30 -5.96
N PHE A 5 -18.86 34.60 -6.64
CA PHE A 5 -18.82 34.55 -8.10
C PHE A 5 -18.93 33.09 -8.56
N PHE A 6 -20.16 32.65 -8.85
CA PHE A 6 -20.40 31.54 -9.75
C PHE A 6 -20.31 32.08 -11.18
N SER A 7 -19.10 32.15 -11.74
CA SER A 7 -18.94 32.33 -13.18
C SER A 7 -19.13 30.98 -13.85
N ASN A 8 -20.30 30.86 -14.47
CA ASN A 8 -20.69 29.76 -15.32
C ASN A 8 -20.35 30.19 -16.75
N GLU A 9 -19.06 30.17 -17.11
CA GLU A 9 -18.62 30.53 -18.46
C GLU A 9 -17.40 29.72 -18.89
N LYS A 10 -17.48 29.27 -20.13
CA LYS A 10 -16.62 28.31 -20.81
C LYS A 10 -15.15 28.76 -20.80
N GLU A 11 -14.25 27.78 -20.71
CA GLU A 11 -12.83 27.83 -21.11
C GLU A 11 -12.34 29.21 -21.59
N GLY A 12 -11.81 30.06 -20.70
CA GLY A 12 -11.35 31.38 -21.15
C GLY A 12 -10.53 32.22 -20.17
N HIS A 13 -10.78 32.15 -18.86
CA HIS A 13 -10.11 33.05 -17.90
C HIS A 13 -8.96 32.43 -17.09
N PHE A 14 -8.76 31.10 -17.15
CA PHE A 14 -7.65 30.45 -16.43
C PHE A 14 -6.26 30.78 -17.02
N HIS A 15 -6.17 31.28 -18.24
CA HIS A 15 -4.89 31.54 -18.93
C HIS A 15 -4.10 32.76 -18.43
N ASN A 16 -4.70 33.63 -17.61
CA ASN A 16 -4.08 34.89 -17.23
C ASN A 16 -3.55 34.92 -15.78
N ILE A 17 -3.64 33.81 -15.04
CA ILE A 17 -3.13 33.69 -13.67
C ILE A 17 -2.00 32.67 -13.65
N ILE A 18 -0.82 33.08 -13.18
CA ILE A 18 0.32 32.18 -13.00
C ILE A 18 -0.03 31.20 -11.88
N MET A 19 -0.01 29.91 -12.20
CA MET A 19 -0.17 28.82 -11.23
C MET A 19 1.18 28.12 -11.04
N PRO A 20 1.54 27.73 -9.82
CA PRO A 20 2.78 26.98 -9.57
C PRO A 20 2.74 25.62 -10.26
N ASP A 21 3.89 25.17 -10.73
CA ASP A 21 4.10 23.93 -11.49
C ASP A 21 4.33 22.72 -10.57
N LEU A 22 3.42 22.53 -9.62
CA LEU A 22 3.47 21.40 -8.69
C LEU A 22 3.24 20.08 -9.44
N PHE A 23 4.18 19.16 -9.30
CA PHE A 23 4.06 17.79 -9.79
C PHE A 23 4.36 16.77 -8.68
N PHE A 24 3.87 15.54 -8.87
CA PHE A 24 4.08 14.45 -7.92
C PHE A 24 5.24 13.58 -8.40
N SER A 25 6.40 13.68 -7.76
CA SER A 25 7.62 13.01 -8.24
C SER A 25 7.55 11.48 -8.26
N ASN A 26 6.64 10.89 -7.48
CA ASN A 26 6.39 9.45 -7.44
C ASN A 26 5.04 9.03 -8.05
N GLU A 27 4.44 9.89 -8.87
CA GLU A 27 3.24 9.55 -9.64
C GLU A 27 3.53 8.44 -10.66
N LYS A 28 2.58 7.50 -10.78
CA LYS A 28 2.49 6.58 -11.91
C LYS A 28 1.35 6.96 -12.85
N GLU A 29 0.23 7.39 -12.29
CA GLU A 29 -0.95 7.80 -13.03
C GLU A 29 -1.73 8.82 -12.20
N GLY A 30 -2.29 9.84 -12.85
CA GLY A 30 -3.08 10.88 -12.22
C GLY A 30 -4.25 11.26 -13.10
N HIS A 31 -5.40 11.55 -12.49
CA HIS A 31 -6.56 12.06 -13.20
C HIS A 31 -7.25 13.20 -12.46
N PHE A 32 -7.65 14.21 -13.22
CA PHE A 32 -8.51 15.30 -12.77
C PHE A 32 -9.97 14.87 -12.83
N HIS A 33 -10.76 15.28 -11.85
CA HIS A 33 -12.19 15.02 -11.82
C HIS A 33 -12.94 16.10 -12.62
N ASN A 34 -13.65 15.72 -13.68
CA ASN A 34 -14.31 16.64 -14.62
C ASN A 34 -15.72 16.19 -15.08
N ILE A 35 -16.48 15.48 -14.23
CA ILE A 35 -17.75 14.82 -14.64
C ILE A 35 -18.81 15.82 -15.16
N ILE A 36 -19.11 16.87 -14.39
CA ILE A 36 -20.07 17.91 -14.80
C ILE A 36 -19.31 19.18 -15.19
N MET A 37 -18.35 19.56 -14.34
CA MET A 37 -17.42 20.66 -14.52
C MET A 37 -16.08 20.23 -13.90
N PRO A 38 -14.95 20.82 -14.31
CA PRO A 38 -13.67 20.56 -13.66
C PRO A 38 -13.74 20.96 -12.19
N ASN A 39 -13.32 20.06 -11.30
CA ASN A 39 -13.28 20.30 -9.85
C ASN A 39 -12.09 21.18 -9.46
N VAL A 40 -12.12 22.44 -9.94
CA VAL A 40 -11.12 23.47 -9.70
C VAL A 40 -11.81 24.67 -9.06
N TYR A 41 -11.26 25.18 -7.97
CA TYR A 41 -11.76 26.32 -7.24
C TYR A 41 -10.65 27.35 -7.07
N ILE A 42 -10.91 28.58 -7.49
CA ILE A 42 -10.00 29.72 -7.37
C ILE A 42 -10.71 30.84 -6.61
N ARG A 43 -10.07 31.36 -5.57
CA ARG A 43 -10.54 32.55 -4.85
C ARG A 43 -9.41 33.55 -4.73
N ILE A 44 -9.61 34.72 -5.33
CA ILE A 44 -8.71 35.87 -5.20
C ILE A 44 -9.20 36.72 -4.03
N PHE A 45 -8.33 37.00 -3.09
CA PHE A 45 -8.64 37.87 -1.96
C PHE A 45 -8.30 39.33 -2.29
N PRO A 46 -8.93 40.32 -1.64
CA PRO A 46 -8.70 41.75 -1.92
C PRO A 46 -7.24 42.20 -1.75
N TYR A 47 -6.47 41.49 -0.94
CA TYR A 47 -5.05 41.75 -0.67
C TYR A 47 -4.10 41.04 -1.66
N GLY A 48 -4.64 40.39 -2.70
CA GLY A 48 -3.86 39.78 -3.77
C GLY A 48 -3.46 38.32 -3.54
N SER A 49 -3.73 37.72 -2.37
CA SER A 49 -3.50 36.28 -2.20
C SER A 49 -4.51 35.47 -3.01
N VAL A 50 -4.08 34.32 -3.52
CA VAL A 50 -4.92 33.43 -4.30
C VAL A 50 -5.01 32.08 -3.60
N LEU A 51 -6.23 31.61 -3.36
CA LEU A 51 -6.50 30.23 -2.94
C LEU A 51 -6.84 29.41 -4.18
N TYR A 52 -6.03 28.41 -4.47
CA TYR A 52 -6.24 27.43 -5.52
C TYR A 52 -6.50 26.06 -4.90
N SER A 53 -7.61 25.42 -5.25
CA SER A 53 -8.00 24.10 -4.74
C SER A 53 -8.47 23.22 -5.88
N ILE A 54 -7.93 22.01 -5.95
CA ILE A 54 -8.27 21.03 -6.98
C ILE A 54 -8.56 19.67 -6.38
N ARG A 55 -9.41 18.91 -7.06
CA ARG A 55 -9.63 17.49 -6.76
C ARG A 55 -8.92 16.62 -7.78
N ILE A 56 -7.97 15.83 -7.29
CA ILE A 56 -7.21 14.88 -8.09
C ILE A 56 -7.28 13.49 -7.46
N SER A 57 -7.21 12.47 -8.29
CA SER A 57 -6.93 11.11 -7.88
C SER A 57 -5.56 10.72 -8.42
N LEU A 58 -4.73 10.13 -7.57
CA LEU A 58 -3.37 9.77 -7.91
C LEU A 58 -3.10 8.31 -7.56
N THR A 59 -2.43 7.63 -8.47
CA THR A 59 -1.77 6.36 -8.23
C THR A 59 -0.29 6.64 -8.03
N LEU A 60 0.18 6.55 -6.79
CA LEU A 60 1.56 6.83 -6.42
C LEU A 60 2.37 5.54 -6.25
N ALA A 61 3.64 5.58 -6.63
CA ALA A 61 4.60 4.53 -6.34
C ALA A 61 4.92 4.52 -4.84
N CYS A 62 4.70 3.37 -4.20
CA CYS A 62 5.08 3.12 -2.80
C CYS A 62 6.01 1.90 -2.72
N PRO A 63 7.31 2.09 -2.44
CA PRO A 63 8.23 0.98 -2.24
C PRO A 63 7.95 0.30 -0.90
N MET A 64 7.44 -0.92 -0.93
CA MET A 64 7.07 -1.70 0.25
C MET A 64 8.18 -2.67 0.67
N ASN A 65 8.34 -2.86 1.98
CA ASN A 65 9.21 -3.88 2.55
C ASN A 65 8.38 -5.03 3.14
N LEU A 66 8.33 -6.16 2.45
CA LEU A 66 7.46 -7.29 2.77
C LEU A 66 8.13 -8.35 3.66
N LYS A 67 9.30 -8.08 4.25
CA LYS A 67 10.02 -9.06 5.09
C LYS A 67 9.15 -9.62 6.23
N LEU A 68 8.34 -8.76 6.85
CA LEU A 68 7.45 -9.14 7.96
C LEU A 68 6.03 -9.47 7.52
N TYR A 69 5.77 -9.65 6.22
CA TYR A 69 4.42 -9.93 5.72
C TYR A 69 3.82 -11.19 6.37
N PRO A 70 2.54 -11.17 6.83
CA PRO A 70 1.56 -10.07 6.76
C PRO A 70 1.49 -9.17 8.02
N LEU A 71 2.44 -9.25 8.93
CA LEU A 71 2.55 -8.44 10.15
C LEU A 71 3.37 -7.15 9.93
N ASP A 72 3.37 -6.65 8.70
CA ASP A 72 4.17 -5.54 8.24
C ASP A 72 3.50 -4.17 8.46
N ARG A 73 4.35 -3.16 8.58
CA ARG A 73 3.98 -1.74 8.45
C ARG A 73 4.68 -1.16 7.25
N GLN A 74 3.97 -0.37 6.46
CA GLN A 74 4.46 0.25 5.24
C GLN A 74 4.39 1.76 5.36
N VAL A 75 5.44 2.44 4.92
CA VAL A 75 5.47 3.90 4.80
C VAL A 75 5.34 4.24 3.33
N CYS A 76 4.25 4.88 2.96
CA CYS A 76 4.04 5.38 1.61
C CYS A 76 4.16 6.90 1.62
N SER A 77 5.18 7.42 0.92
CA SER A 77 5.38 8.85 0.78
C SER A 77 4.58 9.41 -0.40
N LEU A 78 4.00 10.59 -0.22
CA LEU A 78 3.53 11.46 -1.29
C LEU A 78 4.49 12.64 -1.38
N ARG A 79 5.05 12.89 -2.57
CA ARG A 79 6.10 13.89 -2.77
C ARG A 79 5.68 14.91 -3.82
N MET A 80 5.45 16.14 -3.40
CA MET A 80 5.07 17.27 -4.24
C MET A 80 6.29 18.16 -4.44
N ALA A 81 6.71 18.37 -5.68
CA ALA A 81 7.88 19.17 -6.01
C ALA A 81 7.55 20.17 -7.13
N SER A 82 8.35 21.22 -7.26
CA SER A 82 8.30 22.11 -8.43
C SER A 82 9.14 21.50 -9.55
N TYR A 83 8.65 21.58 -10.78
CA TYR A 83 9.29 20.95 -11.93
C TYR A 83 10.38 21.85 -12.55
N GLY A 84 10.04 23.11 -12.83
CA GLY A 84 10.86 24.06 -13.57
C GLY A 84 11.39 25.21 -12.74
N TRP A 85 10.80 25.51 -11.57
CA TRP A 85 11.15 26.67 -10.77
C TRP A 85 12.06 26.27 -9.60
N THR A 86 13.16 26.99 -9.46
CA THR A 86 14.11 26.73 -8.37
C THR A 86 13.62 27.36 -7.07
N THR A 87 14.29 27.05 -5.95
CA THR A 87 13.99 27.67 -4.65
C THR A 87 14.16 29.18 -4.63
N ASP A 88 14.88 29.76 -5.59
CA ASP A 88 15.03 31.22 -5.72
C ASP A 88 13.74 31.87 -6.28
N ASP A 89 12.94 31.12 -7.04
CA ASP A 89 11.72 31.61 -7.69
C ASP A 89 10.44 31.13 -7.00
N LEU A 90 10.42 29.90 -6.49
CA LEU A 90 9.25 29.25 -5.90
C LEU A 90 9.63 28.38 -4.69
N VAL A 91 9.00 28.68 -3.55
CA VAL A 91 9.16 27.90 -2.31
C VAL A 91 7.79 27.37 -1.85
N PHE A 92 7.71 26.06 -1.64
CA PHE A 92 6.54 25.42 -1.06
C PHE A 92 6.66 25.36 0.46
N LEU A 93 5.61 25.80 1.14
CA LEU A 93 5.50 25.80 2.59
C LEU A 93 4.22 25.10 3.02
N TRP A 94 4.30 24.32 4.09
CA TRP A 94 3.11 23.73 4.71
C TRP A 94 2.27 24.83 5.37
N LYS A 95 0.95 24.77 5.19
CA LYS A 95 0.02 25.64 5.91
C LYS A 95 0.13 25.39 7.41
N GLU A 96 0.22 26.46 8.19
CA GLU A 96 0.30 26.37 9.66
C GLU A 96 -0.96 25.74 10.27
N GLY A 97 -0.76 24.96 11.34
CA GLY A 97 -1.82 24.32 12.13
C GLY A 97 -2.28 22.97 11.57
N ASP A 98 -2.84 22.94 10.36
CA ASP A 98 -3.47 21.74 9.80
C ASP A 98 -3.25 21.62 8.27
N PRO A 99 -2.03 21.23 7.85
CA PRO A 99 -1.66 21.15 6.43
C PRO A 99 -2.27 19.95 5.71
N VAL A 100 -2.52 18.84 6.41
CA VAL A 100 -3.02 17.58 5.83
C VAL A 100 -4.22 17.10 6.62
N GLN A 101 -5.38 17.15 5.97
CA GLN A 101 -6.65 16.71 6.55
C GLN A 101 -7.04 15.35 6.01
N VAL A 102 -7.20 14.38 6.91
CA VAL A 102 -7.68 13.03 6.58
C VAL A 102 -9.12 12.88 7.08
N VAL A 103 -9.96 12.20 6.30
CA VAL A 103 -11.32 11.88 6.71
C VAL A 103 -11.32 11.04 8.00
N LYS A 104 -12.10 11.45 9.01
CA LYS A 104 -12.10 10.85 10.36
C LYS A 104 -12.36 9.34 10.35
N ASN A 105 -13.24 8.88 9.46
CA ASN A 105 -13.63 7.48 9.34
C ASN A 105 -13.04 6.84 8.08
N LEU A 106 -11.74 7.03 7.84
CA LEU A 106 -11.06 6.37 6.74
C LEU A 106 -10.98 4.86 7.03
N HIS A 107 -11.85 4.09 6.36
CA HIS A 107 -11.80 2.64 6.43
C HIS A 107 -11.22 2.07 5.14
N LEU A 108 -10.08 1.37 5.28
CA LEU A 108 -9.44 0.65 4.20
C LEU A 108 -9.57 -0.86 4.52
N PRO A 109 -9.96 -1.71 3.56
CA PRO A 109 -10.31 -3.11 3.84
C PRO A 109 -9.09 -3.98 4.20
N ARG A 110 -7.88 -3.61 3.80
CA ARG A 110 -6.65 -4.41 4.00
C ARG A 110 -5.61 -3.75 4.90
N PHE A 111 -5.77 -2.46 5.17
CA PHE A 111 -4.80 -1.66 5.90
C PHE A 111 -5.52 -0.70 6.83
N THR A 112 -4.83 -0.24 7.87
CA THR A 112 -5.24 0.88 8.70
C THR A 112 -4.18 1.97 8.62
N LEU A 113 -4.61 3.21 8.39
CA LEU A 113 -3.72 4.36 8.48
C LEU A 113 -3.47 4.65 9.96
N GLU A 114 -2.27 4.34 10.46
CA GLU A 114 -1.92 4.56 11.87
C GLU A 114 -1.60 6.04 12.13
N LYS A 115 -0.84 6.67 11.24
CA LYS A 115 -0.44 8.08 11.34
C LYS A 115 0.03 8.63 10.00
N PHE A 116 0.11 9.95 9.92
CA PHE A 116 0.75 10.67 8.83
C PHE A 116 1.75 11.69 9.39
N LEU A 117 2.81 11.97 8.64
CA LEU A 117 3.85 12.92 8.99
C LEU A 117 4.11 13.84 7.79
N THR A 118 4.18 15.14 8.04
CA THR A 118 4.55 16.14 7.04
C THR A 118 6.02 16.50 7.19
N ASP A 119 6.74 16.58 6.09
CA ASP A 119 8.16 16.90 6.06
C ASP A 119 8.50 17.68 4.77
N TYR A 120 9.74 18.15 4.66
CA TYR A 120 10.30 18.77 3.47
C TYR A 120 11.30 17.81 2.80
N CYS A 121 11.43 17.92 1.48
CA CYS A 121 12.26 16.99 0.68
C CYS A 121 13.05 17.71 -0.40
N ASN A 122 13.48 18.95 -0.13
CA ASN A 122 14.22 19.75 -1.10
C ASN A 122 15.39 18.96 -1.68
N SER A 123 15.52 19.02 -3.00
CA SER A 123 16.49 18.20 -3.71
C SER A 123 17.30 19.07 -4.64
N LYS A 124 18.62 18.94 -4.53
CA LYS A 124 19.56 19.58 -5.43
C LYS A 124 19.81 18.68 -6.63
N THR A 125 19.55 19.18 -7.82
CA THR A 125 19.82 18.51 -9.10
C THR A 125 20.92 19.27 -9.86
N ASN A 126 21.24 18.82 -11.07
CA ASN A 126 22.22 19.49 -11.92
C ASN A 126 21.76 20.89 -12.38
N THR A 127 20.45 21.16 -12.38
CA THR A 127 19.86 22.41 -12.88
C THR A 127 19.56 23.42 -11.77
N GLY A 128 19.53 23.00 -10.51
CA GLY A 128 19.25 23.88 -9.38
C GLY A 128 18.78 23.12 -8.14
N GLU A 129 18.41 23.87 -7.10
CA GLU A 129 17.72 23.33 -5.93
C GLU A 129 16.21 23.55 -6.09
N TYR A 130 15.42 22.51 -5.87
CA TYR A 130 13.97 22.53 -6.06
C TYR A 130 13.24 22.29 -4.74
N SER A 131 12.21 23.11 -4.48
CA SER A 131 11.39 22.99 -3.29
C SER A 131 10.50 21.75 -3.36
N CYS A 132 10.38 21.02 -2.26
CA CYS A 132 9.62 19.78 -2.20
C CYS A 132 8.94 19.57 -0.83
N LEU A 133 7.65 19.22 -0.86
CA LEU A 133 6.84 18.83 0.28
C LEU A 133 6.62 17.32 0.28
N LYS A 134 6.71 16.71 1.45
CA LYS A 134 6.55 15.27 1.65
C LYS A 134 5.50 14.96 2.69
N VAL A 135 4.64 14.00 2.40
CA VAL A 135 3.73 13.39 3.37
C VAL A 135 4.03 11.91 3.47
N ASP A 136 4.43 11.44 4.65
CA ASP A 136 4.60 10.02 4.92
C ASP A 136 3.34 9.46 5.57
N LEU A 137 2.69 8.52 4.89
CA LEU A 137 1.53 7.79 5.37
C LEU A 137 1.98 6.44 5.93
N LEU A 138 1.80 6.21 7.23
CA LEU A 138 2.10 4.93 7.86
C LEU A 138 0.86 4.03 7.83
N PHE A 139 0.93 2.98 7.01
CA PHE A 139 -0.08 1.95 6.93
C PHE A 139 0.33 0.71 7.71
N LYS A 140 -0.58 0.20 8.55
CA LYS A 140 -0.46 -1.11 9.17
C LYS A 140 -1.37 -2.09 8.44
N ARG A 141 -0.89 -3.29 8.14
CA ARG A 141 -1.72 -4.32 7.50
C ARG A 141 -2.67 -4.95 8.53
N GLU A 142 -3.91 -5.18 8.12
CA GLU A 142 -4.90 -5.89 8.93
C GLU A 142 -4.61 -7.40 8.93
N PHE A 143 -4.37 -7.98 10.11
CA PHE A 143 -3.90 -9.36 10.26
C PHE A 143 -5.02 -10.41 10.24
N SER A 144 -6.22 -10.05 10.69
CA SER A 144 -7.32 -10.99 10.97
C SER A 144 -7.69 -11.89 9.79
N TYR A 145 -7.66 -11.36 8.57
CA TYR A 145 -7.90 -12.14 7.35
C TYR A 145 -6.87 -13.27 7.18
N TYR A 146 -5.58 -12.97 7.37
CA TYR A 146 -4.50 -13.94 7.19
C TYR A 146 -4.52 -15.02 8.27
N LEU A 147 -4.92 -14.67 9.50
CA LEU A 147 -5.07 -15.63 10.59
C LEU A 147 -6.07 -16.73 10.21
N ILE A 148 -7.25 -16.35 9.71
CA ILE A 148 -8.33 -17.28 9.37
C ILE A 148 -8.05 -18.05 8.09
N GLN A 149 -7.52 -17.38 7.06
CA GLN A 149 -7.34 -17.97 5.73
C GLN A 149 -6.03 -18.74 5.54
N ILE A 150 -5.01 -18.45 6.36
CA ILE A 150 -3.68 -19.03 6.19
C ILE A 150 -3.25 -19.78 7.44
N TYR A 151 -3.09 -19.09 8.57
CA TYR A 151 -2.49 -19.68 9.77
C TYR A 151 -3.31 -20.83 10.35
N ILE A 152 -4.63 -20.65 10.50
CA ILE A 152 -5.52 -21.69 11.02
C ILE A 152 -5.53 -22.94 10.13
N PRO A 153 -5.76 -22.86 8.80
CA PRO A 153 -5.69 -24.01 7.91
C PRO A 153 -4.33 -24.70 7.90
N CYS A 154 -3.21 -23.96 7.92
CA CYS A 154 -1.87 -24.56 7.99
C CYS A 154 -1.69 -25.38 9.27
N CYS A 155 -2.12 -24.86 10.42
CA CYS A 155 -2.09 -25.61 11.68
C CYS A 155 -2.96 -26.88 11.61
N MET A 156 -4.17 -26.78 11.06
CA MET A 156 -5.07 -27.93 10.89
C MET A 156 -4.45 -29.00 9.99
N LEU A 157 -3.78 -28.63 8.90
CA LEU A 157 -3.10 -29.56 8.01
C LEU A 157 -1.94 -30.29 8.70
N VAL A 158 -1.17 -29.61 9.54
CA VAL A 158 -0.12 -30.25 10.35
C VAL A 158 -0.74 -31.26 11.32
N ILE A 159 -1.84 -30.91 12.00
CA ILE A 159 -2.54 -31.84 12.90
C ILE A 159 -3.08 -33.06 12.13
N VAL A 160 -3.66 -32.86 10.94
CA VAL A 160 -4.14 -33.95 10.08
C VAL A 160 -3.00 -34.87 9.68
N SER A 161 -1.80 -34.34 9.42
CA SER A 161 -0.63 -35.17 9.11
C SER A 161 -0.27 -36.12 10.27
N TRP A 162 -0.47 -35.72 11.53
CA TRP A 162 -0.20 -36.56 12.71
C TRP A 162 -1.25 -37.64 12.95
N VAL A 163 -2.43 -37.55 12.33
CA VAL A 163 -3.44 -38.62 12.38
C VAL A 163 -2.89 -39.91 11.76
N SER A 164 -1.94 -39.80 10.83
CA SER A 164 -1.27 -40.96 10.22
C SER A 164 -0.51 -41.85 11.22
N PHE A 165 -0.11 -41.32 12.37
CA PHE A 165 0.56 -42.07 13.45
C PHE A 165 -0.40 -42.95 14.25
N TRP A 166 -1.70 -42.63 14.24
CA TRP A 166 -2.72 -43.39 14.95
C TRP A 166 -3.33 -44.51 14.11
N LEU A 167 -3.04 -44.53 12.80
CA LEU A 167 -3.52 -45.55 11.88
C LEU A 167 -2.68 -46.82 12.02
N ASP A 168 -3.35 -47.96 11.91
CA ASP A 168 -2.67 -49.24 11.95
C ASP A 168 -1.65 -49.37 10.81
N GLN A 169 -0.49 -49.97 11.12
CA GLN A 169 0.62 -50.12 10.18
C GLN A 169 0.23 -50.92 8.92
N SER A 170 -0.77 -51.80 8.99
CA SER A 170 -1.24 -52.56 7.83
C SER A 170 -2.02 -51.71 6.82
N ALA A 171 -2.52 -50.54 7.23
CA ALA A 171 -3.30 -49.62 6.40
C ALA A 171 -2.42 -48.68 5.54
N VAL A 172 -1.45 -49.25 4.84
CA VAL A 172 -0.52 -48.55 3.93
C VAL A 172 -1.19 -47.54 2.98
N PRO A 173 -2.23 -47.90 2.20
CA PRO A 173 -2.82 -46.97 1.23
C PRO A 173 -3.46 -45.74 1.90
N ALA A 174 -3.97 -45.87 3.12
CA ALA A 174 -4.58 -44.77 3.85
C ALA A 174 -3.51 -43.76 4.33
N ARG A 175 -2.41 -44.26 4.92
CA ARG A 175 -1.31 -43.42 5.42
C ARG A 175 -0.62 -42.65 4.29
N VAL A 176 -0.30 -43.31 3.18
CA VAL A 176 0.29 -42.68 2.00
C VAL A 176 -0.62 -41.62 1.41
N SER A 177 -1.92 -41.95 1.22
CA SER A 177 -2.90 -41.01 0.66
C SER A 177 -3.03 -39.74 1.50
N LEU A 178 -3.10 -39.88 2.83
CA LEU A 178 -3.15 -38.73 3.74
C LEU A 178 -1.87 -37.87 3.67
N GLY A 179 -0.69 -38.50 3.71
CA GLY A 179 0.58 -37.78 3.65
C GLY A 179 0.80 -37.03 2.33
N VAL A 180 0.52 -37.67 1.19
CA VAL A 180 0.66 -37.03 -0.13
C VAL A 180 -0.37 -35.92 -0.33
N THR A 181 -1.63 -36.15 0.09
CA THR A 181 -2.69 -35.15 -0.05
C THR A 181 -2.43 -33.91 0.82
N THR A 182 -1.94 -34.09 2.04
CA THR A 182 -1.58 -32.97 2.94
C THR A 182 -0.39 -32.16 2.40
N LEU A 183 0.65 -32.83 1.86
CA LEU A 183 1.76 -32.15 1.19
C LEU A 183 1.29 -31.34 -0.03
N LEU A 184 0.45 -31.94 -0.89
CA LEU A 184 -0.09 -31.27 -2.06
C LEU A 184 -0.96 -30.07 -1.68
N THR A 185 -1.77 -30.20 -0.64
CA THR A 185 -2.63 -29.10 -0.15
C THR A 185 -1.78 -27.96 0.39
N MET A 186 -0.74 -28.25 1.17
CA MET A 186 0.19 -27.24 1.69
C MET A 186 0.97 -26.52 0.57
N ALA A 187 1.43 -27.26 -0.44
CA ALA A 187 2.09 -26.70 -1.61
C ALA A 187 1.15 -25.80 -2.42
N THR A 188 -0.09 -26.23 -2.62
CA THR A 188 -1.14 -25.45 -3.31
C THR A 188 -1.46 -24.17 -2.57
N GLN A 189 -1.60 -24.24 -1.24
CA GLN A 189 -1.85 -23.06 -0.39
C GLN A 189 -0.69 -22.07 -0.47
N THR A 190 0.55 -22.54 -0.40
CA THR A 190 1.76 -21.70 -0.52
C THR A 190 1.82 -21.01 -1.89
N SER A 191 1.47 -21.72 -2.96
CA SER A 191 1.37 -21.15 -4.30
C SER A 191 0.28 -20.08 -4.39
N GLY A 192 -0.88 -20.30 -3.78
CA GLY A 192 -1.98 -19.33 -3.75
C GLY A 192 -1.62 -18.03 -3.01
N ILE A 193 -0.87 -18.15 -1.90
CA ILE A 193 -0.35 -16.99 -1.17
C ILE A 193 0.62 -16.19 -2.05
N ASN A 194 1.57 -16.87 -2.70
CA ASN A 194 2.57 -16.21 -3.55
C ASN A 194 1.97 -15.61 -4.82
N ALA A 195 0.92 -16.20 -5.40
CA ALA A 195 0.21 -15.63 -6.55
C ALA A 195 -0.52 -14.32 -6.22
N SER A 196 -0.89 -14.12 -4.95
CA SER A 196 -1.55 -12.91 -4.47
C SER A 196 -0.58 -11.77 -4.11
N LEU A 197 0.73 -12.01 -4.25
CA LEU A 197 1.80 -11.11 -3.82
C LEU A 197 2.71 -10.78 -5.01
N PRO A 198 3.28 -9.57 -5.06
CA PRO A 198 4.34 -9.29 -6.02
C PRO A 198 5.54 -10.21 -5.73
N PRO A 199 6.22 -10.74 -6.76
CA PRO A 199 7.41 -11.55 -6.56
C PRO A 199 8.50 -10.68 -5.91
N VAL A 200 9.03 -11.17 -4.80
CA VAL A 200 10.16 -10.56 -4.08
C VAL A 200 11.29 -11.56 -3.96
N SER A 201 12.53 -11.09 -4.01
CA SER A 201 13.73 -11.93 -3.99
C SER A 201 14.17 -12.39 -2.61
N TYR A 202 13.57 -11.86 -1.54
CA TYR A 202 13.92 -12.16 -0.15
C TYR A 202 12.83 -12.96 0.55
N THR A 203 13.24 -13.71 1.58
CA THR A 203 12.34 -14.50 2.42
C THR A 203 11.41 -13.61 3.24
N LYS A 204 10.12 -13.90 3.21
CA LYS A 204 9.08 -13.26 4.02
C LYS A 204 8.79 -14.09 5.26
N ALA A 205 8.27 -13.47 6.32
CA ALA A 205 7.84 -14.18 7.53
C ALA A 205 6.84 -15.31 7.23
N ILE A 206 5.92 -15.09 6.27
CA ILE A 206 4.98 -16.13 5.83
C ILE A 206 5.66 -17.32 5.16
N ASP A 207 6.76 -17.11 4.44
CA ASP A 207 7.50 -18.19 3.77
C ASP A 207 8.18 -19.10 4.80
N VAL A 208 8.67 -18.52 5.90
CA VAL A 208 9.23 -19.27 7.03
C VAL A 208 8.13 -20.10 7.71
N TRP A 209 6.96 -19.49 7.96
CA TRP A 209 5.83 -20.19 8.57
C TRP A 209 5.37 -21.39 7.73
N THR A 210 5.09 -21.18 6.44
CA THR A 210 4.66 -22.26 5.55
C THR A 210 5.75 -23.29 5.33
N GLY A 211 7.03 -22.89 5.28
CA GLY A 211 8.17 -23.80 5.19
C GLY A 211 8.30 -24.71 6.42
N VAL A 212 8.10 -24.18 7.62
CA VAL A 212 8.11 -24.96 8.86
C VAL A 212 6.95 -25.96 8.88
N CYS A 213 5.72 -25.51 8.58
CA CYS A 213 4.56 -26.40 8.48
C CYS A 213 4.77 -27.51 7.43
N LEU A 214 5.32 -27.18 6.26
CA LEU A 214 5.64 -28.16 5.21
C LEU A 214 6.68 -29.19 5.70
N THR A 215 7.69 -28.75 6.45
CA THR A 215 8.71 -29.63 7.03
C THR A 215 8.09 -30.63 8.01
N PHE A 216 7.14 -30.21 8.85
CA PHE A 216 6.42 -31.12 9.75
C PHE A 216 5.59 -32.17 9.00
N VAL A 217 4.85 -31.75 7.97
CA VAL A 217 4.06 -32.68 7.15
C VAL A 217 4.96 -33.66 6.40
N PHE A 218 6.09 -33.18 5.86
CA PHE A 218 7.08 -34.04 5.21
C PHE A 218 7.72 -35.02 6.20
N GLY A 219 8.02 -34.58 7.43
CA GLY A 219 8.51 -35.44 8.50
C GLY A 219 7.54 -36.56 8.85
N ALA A 220 6.24 -36.29 8.89
CA ALA A 220 5.22 -37.32 9.11
C ALA A 220 5.18 -38.36 7.97
N LEU A 221 5.39 -37.93 6.72
CA LEU A 221 5.50 -38.86 5.59
C LEU A 221 6.79 -39.71 5.65
N LEU A 222 7.91 -39.11 6.07
CA LEU A 222 9.17 -39.84 6.25
C LEU A 222 9.08 -40.89 7.35
N GLU A 223 8.37 -40.61 8.45
CA GLU A 223 8.11 -41.60 9.50
C GLU A 223 7.41 -42.83 8.94
N PHE A 224 6.37 -42.64 8.12
CA PHE A 224 5.69 -43.75 7.45
C PHE A 224 6.64 -44.56 6.55
N ALA A 225 7.60 -43.92 5.88
CA ALA A 225 8.56 -44.63 5.02
C ALA A 225 9.61 -45.43 5.80
N LEU A 226 9.82 -45.11 7.09
CA LEU A 226 10.80 -45.77 7.96
C LEU A 226 10.19 -46.90 8.82
N VAL A 227 8.87 -46.87 9.05
CA VAL A 227 8.10 -47.90 9.81
C VAL A 227 7.60 -48.99 8.88
#